data_AF-A0A944NYA3-F1
#
_entry.id   AF-A0A944NYA3-F1
#
_cell.length_a   1.000
_cell.length_b   1.000
_cell.length_c   1.000
_cell.angle_alpha   90.00
_cell.angle_beta   90.00
_cell.angle_gamma   90.00
#
_symmetry.space_group_name_H-M   'P 1'
#
loop_
_entity.id
_entity.type
_entity.pdbx_description
1 polymer ?
#
loop_
_entity_poly.entity_id
_entity_poly.type
_entity_poly.pdbx_seq_one_letter_code
_entity_poly.pdbx_strand_id
1 'polypeptide(L)'
;MAHQVEGYLLAHTERERARQEAAVLCDRLPWLTTAQAQDLTRHYTEQRLTLTRSALRATANRAENLRREYEERYAALRRTLLRRHAVVASLLLLATGTVSATSALLVR
;
A
#
# COMPACT_ATOMS: atom_id res chain seq x y z
N MET A 1 -4.31 3.42 18.01
CA MET A 1 -5.44 2.64 18.57
C MET A 1 -6.33 2.05 17.49
N ALA A 2 -6.89 2.82 16.55
CA ALA A 2 -7.77 2.30 15.48
C ALA A 2 -7.16 1.13 14.66
N HIS A 3 -5.93 1.27 14.15
CA HIS A 3 -5.26 0.20 13.39
C HIS A 3 -4.99 -1.09 14.19
N GLN A 4 -4.76 -0.97 15.50
CA GLN A 4 -4.54 -2.15 16.35
C GLN A 4 -5.85 -2.90 16.60
N VAL A 5 -6.95 -2.15 16.80
CA VAL A 5 -8.29 -2.72 16.92
C VAL A 5 -8.72 -3.38 15.62
N GLU A 6 -8.50 -2.73 14.48
CA GLU A 6 -8.78 -3.29 13.16
C GLU A 6 -7.98 -4.58 12.90
N GLY A 7 -6.68 -4.59 13.22
CA GLY A 7 -5.85 -5.79 13.10
C GLY A 7 -6.31 -6.93 14.01
N TYR A 8 -6.75 -6.62 15.23
CA TYR A 8 -7.33 -7.60 16.14
C TYR A 8 -8.65 -8.19 15.59
N LEU A 9 -9.55 -7.33 15.11
CA LEU A 9 -10.83 -7.77 14.53
C LEU A 9 -10.64 -8.63 13.28
N LEU A 10 -9.70 -8.26 12.42
CA LEU A 10 -9.33 -9.06 11.25
C LEU A 10 -8.81 -10.43 11.66
N ALA A 11 -7.85 -10.48 12.60
CA ALA A 11 -7.29 -11.74 13.10
C ALA A 11 -8.34 -12.62 13.79
N HIS A 12 -9.27 -12.02 14.52
CA HIS A 12 -10.39 -12.72 15.14
C HIS A 12 -11.32 -13.33 14.09
N THR A 13 -11.68 -12.55 13.07
CA THR A 13 -12.54 -12.99 11.96
C THR A 13 -11.91 -14.16 11.19
N GLU A 14 -10.62 -14.06 10.85
CA GLU A 14 -9.90 -15.12 10.15
C GLU A 14 -9.79 -16.40 10.98
N ARG A 15 -9.64 -16.27 12.30
CA ARG A 15 -9.63 -17.43 13.21
C ARG A 15 -10.98 -18.13 13.24
N GLU A 16 -12.06 -17.38 13.31
CA GLU A 16 -13.41 -17.95 13.35
C GLU A 16 -13.79 -18.60 12.02
N ARG A 17 -13.42 -17.96 10.91
CA ARG A 17 -13.55 -18.54 9.57
C ARG A 17 -12.78 -19.85 9.44
N ALA A 18 -11.52 -19.90 9.89
CA ALA A 18 -10.71 -21.11 9.83
C ALA A 18 -11.30 -22.26 10.67
N ARG A 19 -11.92 -21.96 11.82
CA ARG A 19 -12.64 -22.96 12.61
C ARG A 19 -13.89 -23.48 11.92
N GLN A 20 -14.66 -22.60 11.29
CA GLN A 20 -15.83 -23.01 10.50
C GLN A 20 -15.44 -23.88 9.31
N GLU A 21 -14.38 -23.51 8.58
CA GLU A 21 -13.83 -24.32 7.49
C GLU A 21 -13.39 -25.71 7.99
N ALA A 22 -12.74 -25.77 9.16
CA ALA A 22 -12.35 -27.04 9.78
C ALA A 22 -13.56 -27.88 10.22
N ALA A 23 -14.60 -27.26 10.76
CA ALA A 23 -15.83 -27.96 11.14
C ALA A 23 -16.50 -28.60 9.91
N VAL A 24 -16.63 -27.84 8.81
CA VAL A 24 -17.15 -28.34 7.52
C VAL A 24 -16.30 -29.49 6.98
N LEU A 25 -14.98 -29.48 7.21
CA LEU A 25 -14.09 -30.57 6.84
C LEU A 25 -14.31 -31.81 7.72
N CYS A 26 -14.42 -31.64 9.04
CA CYS A 26 -14.71 -32.72 9.98
C CYS A 26 -16.06 -33.40 9.68
N ASP A 27 -17.09 -32.64 9.31
CA ASP A 27 -18.42 -33.18 8.95
C ASP A 27 -18.36 -34.14 7.75
N ARG A 28 -17.34 -34.01 6.89
CA ARG A 28 -17.11 -34.90 5.73
C ARG A 28 -16.33 -36.16 6.08
N LEU A 29 -15.89 -36.30 7.32
CA LEU A 29 -15.03 -37.38 7.80
C LEU A 29 -15.73 -38.12 8.95
N PRO A 30 -16.81 -38.88 8.67
CA PRO A 30 -17.67 -39.48 9.70
C PRO A 30 -16.97 -40.56 10.54
N TRP A 31 -15.78 -41.00 10.13
CA TRP A 31 -14.95 -41.97 10.85
C TRP A 31 -14.08 -41.32 11.94
N LEU A 32 -14.02 -39.98 12.03
CA LEU A 32 -13.27 -39.29 13.06
C LEU A 32 -13.98 -39.39 14.41
N THR A 33 -13.20 -39.71 15.45
CA THR A 33 -13.64 -39.49 16.83
C THR A 33 -13.61 -38.00 17.18
N THR A 34 -14.34 -37.60 18.23
CA THR A 34 -14.37 -36.21 18.72
C THR A 34 -12.98 -35.66 19.01
N ALA A 35 -12.08 -36.47 19.59
CA ALA A 35 -10.71 -36.06 19.89
C ALA A 35 -9.92 -35.79 18.60
N GLN A 36 -10.04 -36.66 17.60
CA GLN A 36 -9.36 -36.47 16.31
C GLN A 36 -9.90 -35.26 15.54
N ALA A 37 -11.22 -35.01 15.61
CA ALA A 37 -11.83 -33.82 15.01
C ALA A 37 -11.35 -32.51 15.68
N GLN A 38 -11.19 -32.51 17.00
CA GLN A 38 -10.64 -31.37 17.75
C GLN A 38 -9.17 -31.11 17.38
N ASP A 39 -8.35 -32.15 17.29
CA ASP A 39 -6.95 -32.03 16.90
C ASP A 39 -6.80 -31.54 15.46
N LEU A 40 -7.58 -32.09 14.53
CA LEU A 40 -7.62 -31.63 13.14
C LEU A 40 -8.02 -30.15 13.09
N THR A 41 -9.06 -29.75 13.82
CA THR A 41 -9.51 -28.35 13.86
C THR A 41 -8.42 -27.41 14.37
N ARG A 42 -7.70 -27.80 15.41
CA ARG A 42 -6.58 -27.02 15.97
C ARG A 42 -5.47 -26.85 14.93
N HIS A 43 -4.98 -27.95 14.34
CA HIS A 43 -3.91 -27.92 13.37
C HIS A 43 -4.29 -27.18 12.08
N TYR A 44 -5.50 -27.40 11.56
CA TYR A 44 -6.02 -26.68 10.41
C TYR A 44 -6.09 -25.17 10.67
N THR A 45 -6.62 -24.77 11.83
CA THR A 45 -6.74 -23.36 12.20
C THR A 45 -5.37 -22.69 12.26
N GLU A 46 -4.39 -23.32 12.90
CA GLU A 46 -3.01 -22.81 13.00
C GLU A 46 -2.35 -22.67 11.62
N GLN A 47 -2.48 -23.68 10.76
CA GLN A 47 -1.95 -23.66 9.41
C GLN A 47 -2.62 -22.55 8.57
N ARG A 48 -3.95 -22.45 8.63
CA ARG A 48 -4.72 -21.46 7.86
C ARG A 48 -4.38 -20.03 8.28
N LEU A 49 -4.23 -19.77 9.58
CA LEU A 49 -3.80 -18.48 10.09
C LEU A 49 -2.37 -18.13 9.64
N THR A 50 -1.46 -19.11 9.62
CA THR A 50 -0.09 -18.92 9.16
C THR A 50 -0.04 -18.53 7.68
N LEU A 51 -0.80 -19.23 6.83
CA LEU A 51 -0.92 -18.91 5.41
C LEU A 51 -1.51 -17.53 5.17
N THR A 52 -2.61 -17.22 5.86
CA THR A 52 -3.29 -15.91 5.77
C THR A 52 -2.34 -14.78 6.17
N ARG A 53 -1.60 -14.95 7.26
CA ARG A 53 -0.59 -13.98 7.71
C ARG A 53 0.53 -13.78 6.68
N SER A 54 0.98 -14.87 6.05
CA SER A 54 2.01 -14.79 5.00
C SER A 54 1.50 -14.02 3.79
N ALA A 55 0.28 -14.34 3.32
CA ALA A 55 -0.35 -13.65 2.20
C ALA A 55 -0.52 -12.15 2.47
N LEU A 56 -1.05 -11.77 3.64
CA LEU A 56 -1.23 -10.37 4.03
C LEU A 56 0.10 -9.60 4.09
N ARG A 57 1.17 -10.23 4.57
CA ARG A 57 2.51 -9.63 4.58
C ARG A 57 3.04 -9.44 3.16
N ALA A 58 2.87 -10.43 2.28
CA ALA A 58 3.29 -10.33 0.90
C ALA A 58 2.56 -9.19 0.17
N THR A 59 1.24 -9.06 0.37
CA THR A 59 0.44 -7.97 -0.22
C THR A 59 0.85 -6.61 0.33
N ALA A 60 1.07 -6.49 1.64
CA ALA A 60 1.53 -5.24 2.25
C ALA A 60 2.90 -4.81 1.71
N ASN A 61 3.85 -5.74 1.62
CA ASN A 61 5.17 -5.48 1.04
C ASN A 61 5.07 -5.06 -0.43
N ARG A 62 4.18 -5.70 -1.21
CA ARG A 62 3.98 -5.34 -2.62
C ARG A 62 3.37 -3.95 -2.78
N ALA A 63 2.38 -3.61 -1.95
CA ALA A 63 1.76 -2.29 -1.94
C ALA A 63 2.79 -1.20 -1.61
N GLU A 64 3.65 -1.46 -0.63
CA GLU A 64 4.73 -0.54 -0.27
C GLU A 64 5.74 -0.36 -1.41
N ASN A 65 6.13 -1.46 -2.07
CA ASN A 65 7.03 -1.39 -3.23
C ASN A 65 6.42 -0.57 -4.37
N LEU A 66 5.14 -0.78 -4.68
CA LEU A 66 4.43 0.01 -5.70
C LEU A 66 4.40 1.48 -5.31
N ARG A 67 4.05 1.79 -4.06
CA ARG A 67 4.00 3.16 -3.55
C ARG A 67 5.34 3.86 -3.73
N ARG A 68 6.45 3.22 -3.36
CA ARG A 68 7.80 3.77 -3.55
C ARG A 68 8.12 4.01 -5.02
N GLU A 69 7.85 3.05 -5.89
CA GLU A 69 8.05 3.18 -7.34
C GLU A 69 7.28 4.37 -7.93
N TYR A 70 6.02 4.57 -7.51
CA TYR A 70 5.21 5.70 -7.93
C TYR A 70 5.71 7.04 -7.36
N GLU A 71 6.06 7.08 -6.08
CA GLU A 71 6.58 8.28 -5.42
C GLU A 71 7.90 8.75 -6.05
N GLU A 72 8.79 7.82 -6.38
CA GLU A 72 10.06 8.10 -7.08
C GLU A 72 9.82 8.69 -8.47
N ARG A 73 8.93 8.07 -9.26
CA ARG A 73 8.54 8.57 -10.59
C ARG A 73 7.89 9.95 -10.50
N TYR A 74 6.98 10.13 -9.55
CA TYR A 74 6.32 11.41 -9.33
C TYR A 74 7.31 12.50 -8.92
N ALA A 75 8.24 12.20 -8.00
CA ALA A 75 9.27 13.14 -7.59
C ALA A 75 10.20 13.52 -8.75
N ALA A 76 10.55 12.58 -9.63
CA ALA A 76 11.32 12.87 -10.84
C ALA A 76 10.56 13.80 -11.81
N LEU A 77 9.28 13.51 -12.07
CA LEU A 77 8.44 14.34 -12.94
C LEU A 77 8.24 15.74 -12.36
N ARG A 78 7.91 15.83 -11.06
CA ARG A 78 7.75 17.10 -10.35
C ARG A 78 9.02 17.95 -10.43
N ARG A 79 10.20 17.37 -10.20
CA ARG A 79 11.47 18.10 -10.33
C ARG A 79 11.69 18.61 -11.75
N THR A 80 11.38 17.81 -12.76
CA THR A 80 11.53 18.18 -14.18
C THR A 80 10.60 19.34 -14.54
N LEU A 81 9.34 19.28 -14.13
CA LEU A 81 8.36 20.35 -14.36
C LEU A 81 8.77 21.64 -13.67
N LEU A 82 9.15 21.58 -12.38
CA LEU A 82 9.59 22.75 -11.64
C LEU A 82 10.82 23.41 -12.29
N ARG A 83 11.81 22.62 -12.74
CA ARG A 83 12.97 23.14 -13.47
C ARG A 83 12.56 23.84 -14.78
N ARG A 84 11.68 23.22 -15.57
CA ARG A 84 11.18 23.84 -16.82
C ARG A 84 10.46 25.15 -16.55
N HIS A 85 9.55 25.18 -15.58
CA HIS A 85 8.84 26.40 -15.21
C HIS A 85 9.78 27.48 -14.67
N ALA A 86 10.78 27.12 -13.86
CA ALA A 86 11.77 28.07 -13.37
C ALA A 86 12.60 28.67 -14.50
N VAL A 87 13.03 27.86 -15.49
CA VAL A 87 13.74 28.34 -16.68
C VAL A 87 12.87 29.29 -17.50
N VAL A 88 11.62 28.92 -17.79
CA VAL A 88 10.69 29.77 -18.54
C VAL A 88 10.42 31.08 -17.80
N ALA A 89 10.17 31.03 -16.49
CA ALA A 89 9.97 32.23 -15.69
C ALA A 89 11.21 33.14 -15.70
N SER A 90 12.42 32.57 -15.60
CA SER A 90 13.67 33.32 -15.66
C SER A 90 13.87 33.99 -17.02
N LEU A 91 13.57 33.29 -18.11
CA LEU A 91 13.62 33.84 -19.48
C LEU A 91 12.61 34.97 -19.68
N LEU A 92 11.38 34.82 -19.18
CA LEU A 92 10.36 35.87 -19.23
C LEU A 92 10.78 37.11 -18.42
N LEU A 93 11.32 36.91 -17.21
CA LEU A 93 11.84 38.01 -16.40
C LEU A 93 12.98 38.76 -17.11
N LEU A 94 13.93 38.03 -17.72
CA LEU A 94 14.99 38.64 -18.51
C LEU A 94 14.45 39.43 -19.71
N ALA A 95 13.49 38.88 -20.46
CA ALA A 95 12.90 39.55 -21.61
C ALA A 95 12.13 40.84 -21.21
N THR A 96 11.38 40.80 -20.11
CA THR A 96 10.69 42.01 -19.61
C THR A 96 11.68 43.07 -19.08
N GLY A 97 12.79 42.64 -18.48
CA GLY A 97 13.86 43.53 -18.02
C GLY A 97 14.58 44.23 -19.17
N THR A 98 14.89 43.53 -20.26
CA THR A 98 15.54 44.14 -21.44
C THR A 98 14.62 45.11 -22.17
N VAL A 99 13.32 44.82 -22.27
CA VAL A 99 12.33 45.76 -22.83
C VAL A 99 12.23 47.03 -21.97
N SER A 100 12.20 46.88 -20.65
CA SER A 100 12.13 48.03 -19.74
C SER A 100 13.39 48.91 -19.84
N ALA A 101 14.58 48.30 -19.87
CA ALA A 101 15.84 49.02 -20.01
C ALA A 101 15.98 49.73 -21.38
N THR A 102 15.58 49.08 -22.47
CA THR A 102 15.60 49.67 -23.81
C THR A 102 14.58 50.80 -23.95
N SER A 103 13.38 50.67 -23.37
CA SER A 103 12.41 51.78 -23.31
C SER A 103 12.93 52.99 -22.53
N ALA A 104 13.63 52.77 -21.41
CA ALA A 104 14.21 53.85 -20.61
C ALA A 104 15.36 54.56 -21.33
N LEU A 105 16.13 53.84 -22.15
CA LEU A 105 17.18 54.40 -23.01
C LEU A 105 16.62 55.18 -24.21
N LEU A 106 15.46 54.80 -24.76
CA LEU A 106 14.81 55.51 -25.87
C LEU A 106 14.07 56.78 -25.44
N VAL A 107 13.67 56.90 -24.17
CA VAL A 107 12.96 58.07 -23.62
C VAL A 107 13.91 59.14 -23.07
N ARG A 108 15.21 58.85 -22.96
CA ARG A 108 16.24 59.73 -22.39
C ARG A 108 17.08 60.39 -23.48
#